data_AF-A0A2W6NQP6-F1
#
_entry.id   AF-A0A2W6NQP6-F1
#
_cell.length_a   1.000
_cell.length_b   1.000
_cell.length_c   1.000
_cell.angle_alpha   90.00
_cell.angle_beta   90.00
_cell.angle_gamma   90.00
#
_symmetry.space_group_name_H-M   'P 1'
#
loop_
_entity.id
_entity.type
_entity.pdbx_description
1 polymer ?
#
loop_
_entity_poly.entity_id
_entity_poly.type
_entity_poly.pdbx_seq_one_letter_code
_entity_poly.pdbx_strand_id
1 'polypeptide(L)'
;AAFNAQAETWFDPAFFKDDPSMVADLSRFEKGQKITPGVYRVDIVLNQTIVDTRNVNFVEITPEKGIAACLTTESLDAMGVNTDAFPAFKQLDKQACALLAEIIPDASVTFNVNKLRLEISVPQIAIKSNARGYVPPERWDEGINALLLGYSFSGANSIHSSADSDSGDSYFLNLNSGVNLGPWRLRNNSTWSRSSGQTAEWKNLSSYLQRAVIPLKGELTVGDDYTAGDFFDSVSFRGVQLASDDNMLPDSLKGFAPVVRGIAKSNAQITIKQNGYTIYQTYVSPGAFEISDLYSTSSSGDLLVEIKEAAGSVNSY
;
A
#
# COMPACT_ATOMS: atom_id res chain seq x y z
N ALA A 1 50.02 38.05 3.42
CA ALA A 1 49.45 36.73 3.11
C ALA A 1 49.52 35.88 4.38
N ALA A 2 48.36 35.53 4.95
CA ALA A 2 48.33 34.61 6.08
C ALA A 2 48.39 33.19 5.52
N PHE A 3 49.44 32.45 5.85
CA PHE A 3 49.51 31.01 5.57
C PHE A 3 48.55 30.31 6.54
N ASN A 4 47.44 29.78 6.02
CA ASN A 4 46.64 28.82 6.75
C ASN A 4 47.43 27.51 6.81
N ALA A 5 48.10 27.27 7.94
CA ALA A 5 48.64 25.95 8.26
C ALA A 5 47.47 25.06 8.69
N GLN A 6 47.04 24.14 7.83
CA GLN A 6 46.22 23.02 8.25
C GLN A 6 47.16 21.90 8.68
N ALA A 7 47.20 21.61 9.98
CA ALA A 7 47.83 20.40 10.49
C ALA A 7 46.87 19.23 10.20
N GLU A 8 47.34 18.21 9.48
CA GLU A 8 46.60 16.96 9.35
C GLU A 8 46.54 16.26 10.71
N THR A 9 45.41 15.63 11.01
CA THR A 9 45.24 14.78 12.19
C THR A 9 46.11 13.54 12.06
N TRP A 10 47.01 13.29 13.01
CA TRP A 10 47.96 12.17 13.00
C TRP A 10 47.92 11.41 14.33
N PHE A 11 47.90 10.07 14.27
CA PHE A 11 47.96 9.20 15.42
C PHE A 11 49.38 8.65 15.57
N ASP A 12 50.07 9.02 16.64
CA ASP A 12 51.41 8.51 16.92
C ASP A 12 51.37 7.00 17.24
N PRO A 13 51.96 6.13 16.39
CA PRO A 13 51.95 4.68 16.60
C PRO A 13 52.59 4.25 17.93
N ALA A 14 53.50 5.06 18.48
CA ALA A 14 54.20 4.75 19.73
C ALA A 14 53.26 4.69 20.94
N PHE A 15 52.05 5.28 20.87
CA PHE A 15 51.05 5.15 21.93
C PHE A 15 50.29 3.81 21.92
N PHE A 16 50.39 3.03 20.84
CA PHE A 16 49.68 1.75 20.71
C PHE A 16 50.58 0.54 20.99
N LYS A 17 51.84 0.60 20.58
CA LYS A 17 52.84 -0.46 20.81
C LYS A 17 54.25 0.09 20.89
N ASP A 18 55.12 -0.63 21.60
CA ASP A 18 56.55 -0.36 21.70
C ASP A 18 57.28 -0.48 20.34
N ASP A 19 56.75 -1.28 19.41
CA ASP A 19 57.23 -1.38 18.02
C ASP A 19 56.20 -0.73 17.05
N PRO A 20 56.50 0.46 16.51
CA PRO A 20 55.64 1.17 15.55
C PRO A 20 55.33 0.37 14.29
N SER A 21 56.22 -0.54 13.87
CA SER A 21 56.02 -1.36 12.67
C SER A 21 54.94 -2.43 12.83
N MET A 22 54.56 -2.74 14.08
CA MET A 22 53.48 -3.66 14.41
C MET A 22 52.10 -3.00 14.51
N VAL A 23 52.02 -1.68 14.37
CA VAL A 23 50.76 -0.93 14.40
C VAL A 23 50.14 -0.99 13.00
N ALA A 24 48.84 -1.33 12.93
CA ALA A 24 48.10 -1.34 11.68
C ALA A 24 48.04 0.07 11.07
N ASP A 25 47.87 0.17 9.75
CA ASP A 25 47.76 1.47 9.07
C ASP A 25 46.57 2.30 9.60
N LEU A 26 46.86 3.41 10.27
CA LEU A 26 45.88 4.32 10.87
C LEU A 26 45.52 5.51 9.97
N SER A 27 46.16 5.64 8.79
CA SER A 27 46.03 6.80 7.89
C SER A 27 44.59 7.09 7.46
N ARG A 28 43.71 6.08 7.51
CA ARG A 28 42.28 6.21 7.23
C ARG A 28 41.51 6.90 8.36
N PHE A 29 41.82 6.57 9.62
CA PHE A 29 41.22 7.20 10.80
C PHE A 29 41.70 8.64 10.97
N GLU A 30 42.95 8.90 10.62
CA GLU A 30 43.56 10.23 10.52
C GLU A 30 42.79 11.15 9.56
N LYS A 31 42.24 10.59 8.47
CA LYS A 31 41.39 11.30 7.50
C LYS A 31 39.90 11.33 7.89
N GLY A 32 39.57 10.93 9.12
CA GLY A 32 38.20 10.91 9.63
C GLY A 32 37.34 9.72 9.15
N GLN A 33 37.91 8.74 8.45
CA GLN A 33 37.19 7.51 8.11
C GLN A 33 37.03 6.64 9.36
N LYS A 34 35.81 6.20 9.65
CA LYS A 34 35.49 5.47 10.89
C LYS A 34 35.52 3.95 10.75
N ILE A 35 35.67 3.43 9.53
CA ILE A 35 35.68 2.01 9.20
C ILE A 35 36.64 1.72 8.05
N THR A 36 36.98 0.44 7.87
CA THR A 36 37.65 -0.08 6.67
C THR A 36 36.62 -0.75 5.74
N PRO A 37 36.90 -0.90 4.44
CA PRO A 37 36.06 -1.71 3.57
C PRO A 37 35.99 -3.15 4.09
N GLY A 38 34.82 -3.76 4.00
CA GLY A 38 34.60 -5.12 4.51
C GLY A 38 33.16 -5.38 4.90
N VAL A 39 32.93 -6.57 5.43
CA VAL A 39 31.60 -7.05 5.80
C VAL A 39 31.36 -6.78 7.28
N TYR A 40 30.30 -6.05 7.58
CA TYR A 40 29.87 -5.75 8.94
C TYR A 40 28.44 -6.26 9.16
N ARG A 41 28.21 -6.92 10.30
CA ARG A 41 26.84 -7.26 10.72
C ARG A 41 26.21 -6.02 11.34
N VAL A 42 25.13 -5.52 10.72
CA VAL A 42 24.53 -4.24 11.08
C VAL A 42 23.01 -4.35 11.18
N ASP A 43 22.42 -3.54 12.06
CA ASP A 43 20.99 -3.27 12.06
C ASP A 43 20.68 -2.28 10.93
N ILE A 44 19.79 -2.65 10.01
CA ILE A 44 19.36 -1.80 8.91
C ILE A 44 18.06 -1.11 9.31
N VAL A 45 18.10 0.22 9.31
CA VAL A 45 16.99 1.09 9.69
C VAL A 45 16.55 1.89 8.48
N LEU A 46 15.33 1.66 7.99
CA LEU A 46 14.72 2.44 6.92
C LEU A 46 13.66 3.37 7.51
N ASN A 47 13.79 4.68 7.25
CA ASN A 47 12.84 5.70 7.73
C ASN A 47 12.50 5.52 9.23
N GLN A 48 13.54 5.37 10.05
CA GLN A 48 13.49 5.22 11.52
C GLN A 48 12.93 3.87 12.02
N THR A 49 12.59 2.93 11.13
CA THR A 49 12.12 1.58 11.49
C THR A 49 13.21 0.54 11.19
N ILE A 50 13.50 -0.35 12.14
CA ILE A 50 14.40 -1.49 11.90
C ILE A 50 13.70 -2.45 10.93
N VAL A 51 14.29 -2.69 9.77
CA VAL A 51 13.74 -3.57 8.72
C VAL A 51 14.45 -4.91 8.62
N ASP A 52 15.73 -4.98 9.02
CA ASP A 52 16.54 -6.19 8.91
C ASP A 52 17.80 -6.09 9.79
N THR A 53 18.45 -7.23 10.08
CA THR A 53 19.77 -7.30 10.72
C THR A 53 20.61 -8.35 9.99
N ARG A 54 21.60 -7.91 9.23
CA ARG A 54 22.42 -8.81 8.40
C ARG A 54 23.83 -8.28 8.14
N ASN A 55 24.63 -9.13 7.52
CA ASN A 55 25.94 -8.77 7.01
C ASN A 55 25.77 -7.87 5.78
N VAL A 56 26.33 -6.66 5.85
CA VAL A 56 26.37 -5.70 4.75
C VAL A 56 27.83 -5.49 4.35
N ASN A 57 28.09 -5.56 3.05
CA ASN A 57 29.41 -5.27 2.51
C ASN A 57 29.58 -3.77 2.34
N PHE A 58 30.63 -3.20 2.93
CA PHE A 58 31.01 -1.80 2.80
C PHE A 58 32.16 -1.70 1.83
N VAL A 59 31.96 -0.95 0.75
CA VAL A 59 32.90 -0.82 -0.37
C VAL A 59 33.43 0.60 -0.45
N GLU A 60 34.70 0.73 -0.80
CA GLU A 60 35.31 2.03 -1.11
C GLU A 60 34.80 2.49 -2.48
N ILE A 61 34.11 3.63 -2.53
CA ILE A 61 33.57 4.19 -3.79
C ILE A 61 34.69 4.92 -4.53
N THR A 62 35.32 5.89 -3.86
CA THR A 62 36.60 6.50 -4.23
C THR A 62 37.30 6.95 -2.95
N PRO A 63 38.63 7.19 -2.95
CA PRO A 63 39.32 7.76 -1.79
C PRO A 63 38.69 9.08 -1.28
N GLU A 64 38.08 9.84 -2.17
CA GLU A 64 37.42 11.13 -1.90
C GLU A 64 35.97 10.98 -1.44
N LYS A 65 35.21 10.02 -2.01
CA LYS A 65 33.80 9.75 -1.65
C LYS A 65 33.66 8.82 -0.44
N GLY A 66 34.74 8.19 -0.01
CA GLY A 66 34.79 7.33 1.17
C GLY A 66 34.16 5.95 0.95
N ILE A 67 33.68 5.38 2.05
CA ILE A 67 33.15 4.01 2.12
C ILE A 67 31.63 4.06 2.22
N ALA A 68 30.95 3.29 1.38
CA ALA A 68 29.50 3.19 1.35
C ALA A 68 29.02 1.76 1.53
N ALA A 69 27.82 1.60 2.09
CA ALA A 69 27.14 0.31 2.12
C ALA A 69 26.75 -0.11 0.70
N CYS A 70 27.12 -1.33 0.31
CA CYS A 70 26.68 -1.93 -0.94
C CYS A 70 25.25 -2.47 -0.77
N LEU A 71 24.27 -1.74 -1.31
CA LEU A 71 22.86 -2.13 -1.32
C LEU A 71 22.47 -2.52 -2.75
N THR A 72 22.05 -3.76 -2.97
CA THR A 72 21.56 -4.19 -4.29
C THR A 72 20.13 -3.71 -4.53
N THR A 73 19.70 -3.64 -5.79
CA THR A 73 18.31 -3.33 -6.15
C THR A 73 17.32 -4.29 -5.48
N GLU A 74 17.60 -5.59 -5.51
CA GLU A 74 16.78 -6.63 -4.86
C GLU A 74 16.66 -6.39 -3.34
N SER A 75 17.78 -6.04 -2.70
CA SER A 75 17.81 -5.69 -1.29
C SER A 75 16.93 -4.48 -0.97
N LEU A 76 17.03 -3.41 -1.78
CA LEU A 76 16.24 -2.19 -1.60
C LEU A 76 14.75 -2.46 -1.79
N ASP A 77 14.40 -3.25 -2.82
CA ASP A 77 13.03 -3.65 -3.13
C ASP A 77 12.40 -4.46 -1.99
N ALA A 78 13.15 -5.41 -1.42
CA ALA A 78 12.74 -6.22 -0.29
C ALA A 78 12.57 -5.41 1.01
N MET A 79 13.33 -4.32 1.18
CA MET A 79 13.17 -3.38 2.30
C MET A 79 11.98 -2.42 2.11
N GLY A 80 11.30 -2.45 0.96
CA GLY A 80 10.12 -1.63 0.67
C GLY A 80 10.39 -0.36 -0.12
N VAL A 81 11.60 -0.16 -0.65
CA VAL A 81 11.89 0.92 -1.61
C VAL A 81 11.21 0.59 -2.95
N ASN A 82 10.56 1.57 -3.56
CA ASN A 82 9.91 1.41 -4.86
C ASN A 82 10.94 1.51 -5.99
N THR A 83 11.69 0.44 -6.24
CA THR A 83 12.74 0.44 -7.27
C THR A 83 12.18 0.51 -8.69
N ASP A 84 10.93 0.10 -8.91
CA ASP A 84 10.27 0.17 -10.22
C ASP A 84 9.96 1.59 -10.68
N ALA A 85 9.77 2.52 -9.75
CA ALA A 85 9.51 3.93 -10.02
C ALA A 85 10.73 4.68 -10.58
N PHE A 86 11.95 4.16 -10.41
CA PHE A 86 13.19 4.82 -10.84
C PHE A 86 13.91 3.99 -11.90
N PRO A 87 13.88 4.40 -13.20
CA PRO A 87 14.48 3.65 -14.29
C PRO A 87 15.97 3.32 -14.13
N ALA A 88 16.71 4.14 -13.37
CA ALA A 88 18.14 3.91 -13.10
C ALA A 88 18.41 2.56 -12.41
N PHE A 89 17.51 2.06 -11.56
CA PHE A 89 17.68 0.74 -10.94
C PHE A 89 17.63 -0.41 -11.95
N LYS A 90 16.91 -0.24 -13.08
CA LYS A 90 16.80 -1.26 -14.14
C LYS A 90 18.06 -1.34 -15.01
N GLN A 91 18.89 -0.30 -14.98
CA GLN A 91 20.15 -0.24 -15.74
C GLN A 91 21.33 -0.85 -14.96
N LEU A 92 21.16 -1.06 -13.65
CA LEU A 92 22.18 -1.68 -12.81
C LEU A 92 22.15 -3.21 -12.97
N ASP A 93 23.34 -3.81 -12.99
CA ASP A 93 23.46 -5.26 -12.82
C ASP A 93 22.87 -5.67 -11.46
N LYS A 94 22.26 -6.87 -11.38
CA LYS A 94 21.58 -7.34 -10.16
C LYS A 94 22.48 -7.34 -8.91
N GLN A 95 23.78 -7.54 -9.10
CA GLN A 95 24.78 -7.60 -8.04
C GLN A 95 25.51 -6.26 -7.82
N ALA A 96 25.21 -5.23 -8.62
CA ALA A 96 25.83 -3.92 -8.48
C ALA A 96 25.35 -3.22 -7.20
N CYS A 97 26.26 -2.47 -6.58
CA CYS A 97 25.94 -1.61 -5.45
C CYS A 97 25.21 -0.36 -5.95
N ALA A 98 23.95 -0.19 -5.56
CA ALA A 98 23.18 1.01 -5.87
C ALA A 98 23.53 2.14 -4.90
N LEU A 99 24.11 3.22 -5.44
CA LEU A 99 24.32 4.46 -4.69
C LEU A 99 22.98 5.19 -4.56
N LEU A 100 22.25 4.87 -3.49
CA LEU A 100 20.87 5.31 -3.28
C LEU A 100 20.68 6.83 -3.42
N ALA A 101 21.60 7.61 -2.87
CA ALA A 101 21.58 9.08 -2.92
C ALA A 101 21.86 9.66 -4.33
N GLU A 102 22.44 8.88 -5.25
CA GLU A 102 22.63 9.28 -6.65
C GLU A 102 21.40 8.95 -7.52
N ILE A 103 20.55 8.01 -7.07
CA ILE A 103 19.39 7.52 -7.81
C ILE A 103 18.09 8.19 -7.33
N ILE A 104 17.93 8.34 -6.02
CA ILE A 104 16.73 8.90 -5.39
C ILE A 104 17.09 10.26 -4.78
N PRO A 105 16.55 11.38 -5.30
CA PRO A 105 16.75 12.69 -4.71
C PRO A 105 16.35 12.71 -3.23
N ASP A 106 17.09 13.46 -2.40
CA ASP A 106 16.88 13.59 -0.96
C ASP A 106 17.01 12.28 -0.13
N ALA A 107 17.40 11.17 -0.77
CA ALA A 107 17.75 9.96 -0.04
C ALA A 107 19.14 10.08 0.59
N SER A 108 19.30 9.46 1.77
CA SER A 108 20.59 9.42 2.46
C SER A 108 20.83 8.06 3.11
N VAL A 109 22.10 7.69 3.19
CA VAL A 109 22.56 6.45 3.81
C VAL A 109 23.71 6.82 4.74
N THR A 110 23.51 6.62 6.04
CA THR A 110 24.49 6.96 7.08
C THR A 110 24.80 5.72 7.91
N PHE A 111 26.08 5.39 8.06
CA PHE A 111 26.49 4.29 8.92
C PHE A 111 26.98 4.79 10.28
N ASN A 112 26.30 4.40 11.35
CA ASN A 112 26.70 4.63 12.72
C ASN A 112 27.51 3.43 13.24
N VAL A 113 28.84 3.51 13.08
CA VAL A 113 29.76 2.43 13.51
C VAL A 113 29.64 2.09 15.00
N ASN A 114 29.43 3.09 15.87
CA ASN A 114 29.38 2.89 17.32
C ASN A 114 28.16 2.05 17.74
N LYS A 115 27.09 2.10 16.94
CA LYS A 115 25.86 1.34 17.16
C LYS A 115 25.70 0.17 16.20
N LEU A 116 26.65 -0.03 15.28
CA LEU A 116 26.54 -0.96 14.15
C LEU A 116 25.18 -0.83 13.42
N ARG A 117 24.77 0.41 13.14
CA ARG A 117 23.47 0.72 12.54
C ARG A 117 23.62 1.44 11.21
N LEU A 118 22.99 0.91 10.17
CA LEU A 118 22.87 1.53 8.86
C LEU A 118 21.54 2.27 8.78
N GLU A 119 21.58 3.60 8.85
CA GLU A 119 20.41 4.48 8.80
C GLU A 119 20.17 4.91 7.35
N ILE A 120 19.06 4.49 6.78
CA ILE A 120 18.63 4.76 5.43
C ILE A 120 17.38 5.66 5.53
N SER A 121 17.46 6.85 4.94
CA SER A 121 16.33 7.76 4.79
C SER A 121 15.98 7.87 3.32
N VAL A 122 14.72 7.57 2.99
CA VAL A 122 14.19 7.62 1.62
C VAL A 122 12.89 8.43 1.65
N PRO A 123 12.71 9.41 0.73
CA PRO A 123 11.46 10.15 0.63
C PRO A 123 10.26 9.22 0.49
N GLN A 124 9.11 9.56 1.08
CA GLN A 124 7.96 8.66 1.10
C GLN A 124 7.46 8.31 -0.30
N ILE A 125 7.59 9.22 -1.29
CA ILE A 125 7.22 8.95 -2.68
C ILE A 125 8.02 7.80 -3.32
N ALA A 126 9.20 7.50 -2.78
CA ALA A 126 10.10 6.46 -3.23
C ALA A 126 10.00 5.16 -2.41
N ILE A 127 9.06 5.09 -1.46
CA ILE A 127 8.68 3.88 -0.75
C ILE A 127 7.47 3.25 -1.45
N LYS A 128 7.38 1.91 -1.46
CA LYS A 128 6.19 1.21 -1.95
C LYS A 128 4.99 1.65 -1.11
N SER A 129 4.06 2.36 -1.73
CA SER A 129 2.87 2.85 -1.06
C SER A 129 1.98 1.67 -0.69
N ASN A 130 1.79 1.45 0.61
CA ASN A 130 0.69 0.66 1.13
C ASN A 130 -0.35 1.64 1.62
N ALA A 131 -1.40 1.86 0.83
CA ALA A 131 -2.55 2.64 1.27
C ALA A 131 -3.08 2.09 2.60
N ARG A 132 -3.58 2.96 3.47
CA ARG A 132 -4.08 2.54 4.77
C ARG A 132 -5.15 1.45 4.63
N GLY A 133 -4.98 0.35 5.37
CA GLY A 133 -5.88 -0.81 5.28
C GLY A 133 -5.61 -1.73 4.09
N TYR A 134 -4.50 -1.56 3.36
CA TYR A 134 -4.10 -2.49 2.31
C TYR A 134 -3.89 -3.91 2.85
N VAL A 135 -4.48 -4.87 2.14
CA VAL A 135 -4.31 -6.30 2.38
C VAL A 135 -3.72 -6.94 1.11
N PRO A 136 -2.53 -7.55 1.19
CA PRO A 136 -1.92 -8.23 0.05
C PRO A 136 -2.86 -9.30 -0.55
N PRO A 137 -2.99 -9.38 -1.88
CA PRO A 137 -3.88 -10.34 -2.54
C PRO A 137 -3.58 -11.81 -2.21
N GLU A 138 -2.35 -12.14 -1.85
CA GLU A 138 -1.95 -13.48 -1.44
C GLU A 138 -2.60 -13.92 -0.11
N ARG A 139 -3.17 -12.96 0.64
CA ARG A 139 -3.93 -13.22 1.87
C ARG A 139 -5.44 -13.33 1.63
N TRP A 140 -5.93 -13.16 0.41
CA TRP A 140 -7.36 -13.22 0.11
C TRP A 140 -7.79 -14.68 0.02
N ASP A 141 -8.80 -15.05 0.81
CA ASP A 141 -9.31 -16.42 0.87
C ASP A 141 -10.50 -16.57 -0.09
N GLU A 142 -10.44 -17.60 -0.95
CA GLU A 142 -11.53 -17.97 -1.86
C GLU A 142 -12.69 -18.67 -1.13
N GLY A 143 -12.54 -18.92 0.16
CA GLY A 143 -13.52 -19.58 1.01
C GLY A 143 -13.62 -21.08 0.74
N ILE A 144 -14.67 -21.68 1.29
CA ILE A 144 -14.89 -23.13 1.24
C ILE A 144 -15.93 -23.51 0.18
N ASN A 145 -15.86 -24.77 -0.25
CA ASN A 145 -16.91 -25.35 -1.08
C ASN A 145 -18.20 -25.50 -0.25
N ALA A 146 -19.30 -24.94 -0.73
CA ALA A 146 -20.57 -24.92 0.00
C ALA A 146 -21.78 -24.85 -0.92
N LEU A 147 -22.89 -25.43 -0.45
CA LEU A 147 -24.23 -25.19 -1.01
C LEU A 147 -24.95 -24.16 -0.15
N LEU A 148 -25.62 -23.21 -0.79
CA LEU A 148 -26.33 -22.11 -0.17
C LEU A 148 -27.81 -22.17 -0.58
N LEU A 149 -28.71 -22.02 0.40
CA LEU A 149 -30.14 -21.92 0.18
C LEU A 149 -30.73 -20.95 1.20
N GLY A 150 -31.24 -19.82 0.70
CA GLY A 150 -32.06 -18.88 1.45
C GLY A 150 -33.47 -18.87 0.88
N TYR A 151 -34.48 -18.79 1.74
CA TYR A 151 -35.86 -18.71 1.31
C TYR A 151 -36.61 -17.65 2.13
N SER A 152 -37.58 -16.99 1.49
CA SER A 152 -38.54 -16.10 2.12
C SER A 152 -39.93 -16.47 1.63
N PHE A 153 -40.80 -16.86 2.56
CA PHE A 153 -42.17 -17.26 2.25
C PHE A 153 -43.15 -16.33 2.95
N SER A 154 -44.09 -15.78 2.19
CA SER A 154 -45.16 -14.94 2.71
C SER A 154 -46.51 -15.39 2.16
N GLY A 155 -47.56 -15.12 2.93
CA GLY A 155 -48.92 -15.38 2.50
C GLY A 155 -49.90 -14.41 3.13
N ALA A 156 -50.99 -14.15 2.43
CA ALA A 156 -52.08 -13.32 2.90
C ALA A 156 -53.41 -14.02 2.62
N ASN A 157 -54.38 -13.79 3.49
CA ASN A 157 -55.75 -14.23 3.32
C ASN A 157 -56.68 -13.02 3.49
N SER A 158 -57.57 -12.81 2.52
CA SER A 158 -58.61 -11.80 2.57
C SER A 158 -59.96 -12.47 2.75
N ILE A 159 -60.65 -12.11 3.83
CA ILE A 159 -62.01 -12.55 4.12
C ILE A 159 -62.91 -11.34 3.98
N HIS A 160 -63.91 -11.42 3.10
CA HIS A 160 -64.94 -10.40 3.00
C HIS A 160 -66.19 -10.83 3.80
N SER A 161 -66.87 -9.86 4.41
CA SER A 161 -68.06 -10.08 5.25
C SER A 161 -69.37 -10.25 4.47
N SER A 162 -69.37 -9.99 3.16
CA SER A 162 -70.54 -10.11 2.29
C SER A 162 -70.62 -11.51 1.67
N ALA A 163 -71.81 -12.10 1.62
CA ALA A 163 -72.04 -13.46 1.13
C ALA A 163 -71.75 -13.65 -0.38
N ASP A 164 -71.63 -12.57 -1.15
CA ASP A 164 -71.40 -12.54 -2.61
C ASP A 164 -69.94 -12.19 -3.00
N SER A 165 -69.03 -12.06 -2.03
CA SER A 165 -67.63 -11.69 -2.30
C SER A 165 -66.69 -12.85 -1.99
N ASP A 166 -65.89 -13.25 -2.99
CA ASP A 166 -64.90 -14.32 -2.86
C ASP A 166 -63.81 -13.96 -1.84
N SER A 167 -63.54 -14.88 -0.91
CA SER A 167 -62.34 -14.85 -0.08
C SER A 167 -61.12 -15.23 -0.92
N GLY A 168 -60.00 -14.52 -0.75
CA GLY A 168 -58.79 -14.75 -1.54
C GLY A 168 -57.59 -15.13 -0.69
N ASP A 169 -56.86 -16.18 -1.08
CA ASP A 169 -55.51 -16.46 -0.61
C ASP A 169 -54.46 -16.00 -1.62
N SER A 170 -53.31 -15.56 -1.11
CA SER A 170 -52.10 -15.35 -1.90
C SER A 170 -50.89 -15.89 -1.17
N TYR A 171 -49.99 -16.53 -1.91
CA TYR A 171 -48.75 -17.10 -1.42
C TYR A 171 -47.60 -16.70 -2.33
N PHE A 172 -46.47 -16.38 -1.73
CA PHE A 172 -45.26 -15.99 -2.43
C PHE A 172 -44.05 -16.62 -1.75
N LEU A 173 -43.18 -17.23 -2.55
CA LEU A 173 -41.89 -17.78 -2.14
C LEU A 173 -40.80 -17.12 -2.99
N ASN A 174 -39.81 -16.53 -2.36
CA ASN A 174 -38.54 -16.18 -2.98
C ASN A 174 -37.47 -17.18 -2.52
N LEU A 175 -36.69 -17.70 -3.47
CA LEU A 175 -35.69 -18.72 -3.23
C LEU A 175 -34.37 -18.29 -3.87
N ASN A 176 -33.38 -18.05 -3.01
CA ASN A 176 -32.01 -17.72 -3.36
C ASN A 176 -31.15 -18.96 -3.16
N SER A 177 -30.68 -19.56 -4.24
CA SER A 177 -29.82 -20.73 -4.19
C SER A 177 -28.43 -20.42 -4.74
N GLY A 178 -27.43 -21.16 -4.29
CA GLY A 178 -26.07 -20.95 -4.77
C GLY A 178 -25.13 -22.10 -4.45
N VAL A 179 -24.02 -22.11 -5.19
CA VAL A 179 -22.92 -23.04 -4.99
C VAL A 179 -21.61 -22.25 -4.98
N ASN A 180 -20.75 -22.52 -4.00
CA ASN A 180 -19.38 -22.04 -3.97
C ASN A 180 -18.46 -23.23 -4.26
N LEU A 181 -17.57 -23.09 -5.24
CA LEU A 181 -16.58 -24.11 -5.62
C LEU A 181 -15.25 -23.41 -5.95
N GLY A 182 -14.29 -23.45 -5.02
CA GLY A 182 -13.06 -22.66 -5.10
C GLY A 182 -13.38 -21.17 -5.34
N PRO A 183 -12.83 -20.53 -6.38
CA PRO A 183 -13.09 -19.10 -6.68
C PRO A 183 -14.42 -18.82 -7.40
N TRP A 184 -15.18 -19.87 -7.76
CA TRP A 184 -16.41 -19.73 -8.50
C TRP A 184 -17.62 -19.63 -7.57
N ARG A 185 -18.54 -18.72 -7.91
CA ARG A 185 -19.80 -18.50 -7.20
C ARG A 185 -20.95 -18.62 -8.20
N LEU A 186 -21.70 -19.71 -8.14
CA LEU A 186 -22.96 -19.85 -8.86
C LEU A 186 -24.09 -19.30 -7.99
N ARG A 187 -24.97 -18.48 -8.56
CA ARG A 187 -26.13 -17.91 -7.89
C ARG A 187 -27.36 -18.04 -8.77
N ASN A 188 -28.50 -18.27 -8.14
CA ASN A 188 -29.80 -18.34 -8.77
C ASN A 188 -30.86 -17.73 -7.85
N ASN A 189 -31.69 -16.85 -8.40
CA ASN A 189 -32.84 -16.29 -7.72
C ASN A 189 -34.10 -16.67 -8.49
N SER A 190 -35.03 -17.33 -7.81
CA SER A 190 -36.29 -17.76 -8.40
C SER A 190 -37.45 -17.44 -7.45
N THR A 191 -38.62 -17.16 -8.02
CA THR A 191 -39.85 -16.93 -7.27
C THR A 191 -40.91 -17.92 -7.64
N TRP A 192 -41.76 -18.22 -6.67
CA TRP A 192 -43.00 -18.94 -6.86
C TRP A 192 -44.15 -18.14 -6.27
N SER A 193 -45.24 -18.04 -6.99
CA SER A 193 -46.41 -17.32 -6.51
C SER A 193 -47.69 -18.03 -6.91
N ARG A 194 -48.68 -17.98 -6.03
CA ARG A 194 -50.03 -18.47 -6.28
C ARG A 194 -51.03 -17.52 -5.64
N SER A 195 -52.07 -17.18 -6.39
CA SER A 195 -53.21 -16.41 -5.89
C SER A 195 -54.50 -17.16 -6.16
N SER A 196 -55.53 -16.92 -5.36
CA SER A 196 -56.86 -17.49 -5.57
C SER A 196 -57.36 -17.21 -7.00
N GLY A 197 -57.92 -18.23 -7.64
CA GLY A 197 -58.36 -18.17 -9.05
C GLY A 197 -57.23 -18.13 -10.09
N GLN A 198 -55.95 -18.18 -9.70
CA GLN A 198 -54.80 -18.20 -10.60
C GLN A 198 -53.99 -19.49 -10.47
N THR A 199 -53.37 -19.91 -11.58
CA THR A 199 -52.41 -21.02 -11.57
C THR A 199 -51.14 -20.60 -10.85
N ALA A 200 -50.56 -21.51 -10.08
CA ALA A 200 -49.26 -21.28 -9.47
C ALA A 200 -48.18 -21.12 -10.55
N GLU A 201 -47.33 -20.11 -10.41
CA GLU A 201 -46.29 -19.79 -11.37
C GLU A 201 -44.91 -19.84 -10.72
N TRP A 202 -43.94 -20.42 -11.42
CA TRP A 202 -42.52 -20.40 -11.04
C TRP A 202 -41.75 -19.55 -12.05
N LYS A 203 -41.04 -18.51 -11.59
CA LYS A 203 -40.21 -17.64 -12.42
C LYS A 203 -38.76 -17.71 -11.97
N ASN A 204 -37.87 -17.94 -12.93
CA ASN A 204 -36.45 -17.66 -12.71
C ASN A 204 -36.20 -16.17 -12.94
N LEU A 205 -35.71 -15.47 -11.92
CA LEU A 205 -35.39 -14.04 -12.01
C LEU A 205 -33.98 -13.81 -12.54
N SER A 206 -33.02 -14.59 -12.06
CA SER A 206 -31.64 -14.54 -12.54
C SER A 206 -30.89 -15.85 -12.27
N SER A 207 -29.94 -16.15 -13.14
CA SER A 207 -28.95 -17.20 -12.96
C SER A 207 -27.60 -16.73 -13.51
N TYR A 208 -26.57 -16.71 -12.67
CA TYR A 208 -25.24 -16.30 -13.10
C TYR A 208 -24.13 -17.02 -12.33
N LEU A 209 -22.98 -17.07 -12.96
CA LEU A 209 -21.73 -17.56 -12.42
C LEU A 209 -20.75 -16.39 -12.37
N GLN A 210 -20.20 -16.10 -11.19
CA GLN A 210 -19.21 -15.03 -11.03
C GLN A 210 -17.91 -15.54 -10.41
N ARG A 211 -16.82 -14.81 -10.68
CA ARG A 211 -15.50 -15.05 -10.11
C ARG A 211 -14.66 -13.75 -10.09
N ALA A 212 -13.99 -13.51 -8.98
CA ALA A 212 -12.96 -12.47 -8.87
C ALA A 212 -11.74 -12.78 -9.77
N VAL A 213 -11.28 -11.77 -10.51
CA VAL A 213 -10.07 -11.78 -11.33
C VAL A 213 -9.05 -10.81 -10.70
N ILE A 214 -8.39 -11.31 -9.64
CA ILE A 214 -7.51 -10.54 -8.75
C ILE A 214 -6.46 -9.68 -9.51
N PRO A 215 -5.73 -10.18 -10.53
CA PRO A 215 -4.72 -9.37 -11.23
C PRO A 215 -5.30 -8.15 -11.95
N LEU A 216 -6.60 -8.18 -12.29
CA LEU A 216 -7.30 -7.10 -12.96
C LEU A 216 -8.11 -6.23 -11.98
N LYS A 217 -8.12 -6.58 -10.68
CA LYS A 217 -9.00 -5.96 -9.68
C LYS A 217 -10.46 -5.86 -10.15
N GLY A 218 -10.96 -6.95 -10.74
CA GLY A 218 -12.29 -6.98 -11.34
C GLY A 218 -13.02 -8.29 -11.12
N GLU A 219 -14.30 -8.30 -11.44
CA GLU A 219 -15.19 -9.46 -11.37
C GLU A 219 -15.62 -9.88 -12.78
N LEU A 220 -15.49 -11.18 -13.06
CA LEU A 220 -16.02 -11.81 -14.26
C LEU A 220 -17.38 -12.41 -13.93
N THR A 221 -18.42 -12.00 -14.64
CA THR A 221 -19.79 -12.52 -14.53
C THR A 221 -20.25 -13.12 -15.85
N VAL A 222 -20.85 -14.31 -15.78
CA VAL A 222 -21.42 -15.05 -16.92
C VAL A 222 -22.84 -15.46 -16.59
N GLY A 223 -23.83 -15.02 -17.36
CA GLY A 223 -25.24 -15.30 -17.13
C GLY A 223 -26.08 -14.03 -17.13
N ASP A 224 -27.13 -14.02 -16.32
CA ASP A 224 -28.02 -12.86 -16.15
C ASP A 224 -27.40 -11.81 -15.22
N ASP A 225 -27.25 -10.59 -15.72
CA ASP A 225 -26.67 -9.47 -14.98
C ASP A 225 -27.18 -8.11 -15.51
N TYR A 226 -26.73 -7.01 -14.91
CA TYR A 226 -27.04 -5.64 -15.32
C TYR A 226 -25.75 -4.83 -15.54
N THR A 227 -25.81 -3.84 -16.42
CA THR A 227 -24.69 -2.90 -16.59
C THR A 227 -24.70 -1.85 -15.48
N ALA A 228 -23.53 -1.29 -15.17
CA ALA A 228 -23.43 -0.11 -14.30
C ALA A 228 -24.25 1.06 -14.89
N GLY A 229 -24.86 1.85 -13.99
CA GLY A 229 -25.72 2.98 -14.33
C GLY A 229 -25.01 4.34 -14.31
N ASP A 230 -23.67 4.36 -14.33
CA ASP A 230 -22.89 5.58 -14.02
C ASP A 230 -22.94 6.63 -15.14
N PHE A 231 -22.94 6.19 -16.41
CA PHE A 231 -22.94 7.07 -17.59
C PHE A 231 -24.17 6.91 -18.48
N PHE A 232 -24.77 5.72 -18.47
CA PHE A 232 -25.93 5.36 -19.27
C PHE A 232 -26.94 4.65 -18.36
N ASP A 233 -28.19 4.56 -18.82
CA ASP A 233 -29.20 3.77 -18.14
C ASP A 233 -28.74 2.31 -18.03
N SER A 234 -28.93 1.71 -16.85
CA SER A 234 -28.62 0.31 -16.60
C SER A 234 -29.49 -0.58 -17.48
N VAL A 235 -28.87 -1.52 -18.20
CA VAL A 235 -29.57 -2.50 -19.01
C VAL A 235 -29.35 -3.91 -18.46
N SER A 236 -30.43 -4.67 -18.34
CA SER A 236 -30.35 -6.10 -18.03
C SER A 236 -29.93 -6.88 -19.26
N PHE A 237 -29.02 -7.83 -19.11
CA PHE A 237 -28.55 -8.68 -20.20
C PHE A 237 -28.27 -10.10 -19.72
N ARG A 238 -28.21 -11.03 -20.69
CA ARG A 238 -27.65 -12.37 -20.48
C ARG A 238 -26.40 -12.51 -21.34
N GLY A 239 -25.24 -12.61 -20.72
CA GLY A 239 -23.98 -12.60 -21.45
C GLY A 239 -22.75 -12.76 -20.57
N VAL A 240 -21.68 -12.09 -20.96
CA VAL A 240 -20.40 -12.08 -20.24
C VAL A 240 -20.03 -10.62 -19.95
N GLN A 241 -19.65 -10.34 -18.71
CA GLN A 241 -19.15 -9.03 -18.29
C GLN A 241 -17.86 -9.23 -17.48
N LEU A 242 -16.88 -8.37 -17.75
CA LEU A 242 -15.70 -8.20 -16.91
C LEU A 242 -15.66 -6.74 -16.50
N ALA A 243 -15.88 -6.45 -15.22
CA ALA A 243 -15.93 -5.10 -14.69
C ALA A 243 -14.91 -4.95 -13.55
N SER A 244 -14.39 -3.74 -13.35
CA SER A 244 -13.60 -3.41 -12.16
C SER A 244 -14.48 -3.48 -10.91
N ASP A 245 -13.93 -3.97 -9.80
CA ASP A 245 -14.63 -4.06 -8.52
C ASP A 245 -13.92 -3.20 -7.47
N ASP A 246 -14.53 -2.08 -7.08
CA ASP A 246 -14.00 -1.17 -6.09
C ASP A 246 -13.89 -1.81 -4.69
N ASN A 247 -14.59 -2.92 -4.42
CA ASN A 247 -14.43 -3.66 -3.17
C ASN A 247 -13.06 -4.34 -3.05
N MET A 248 -12.34 -4.50 -4.16
CA MET A 248 -10.95 -4.97 -4.19
C MET A 248 -9.93 -3.88 -3.83
N LEU A 249 -10.38 -2.62 -3.69
CA LEU A 249 -9.56 -1.51 -3.22
C LEU A 249 -9.64 -1.38 -1.69
N PRO A 250 -8.55 -0.97 -1.02
CA PRO A 250 -8.61 -0.50 0.36
C PRO A 250 -9.62 0.64 0.49
N ASP A 251 -10.31 0.71 1.63
CA ASP A 251 -11.34 1.73 1.87
C ASP A 251 -10.81 3.17 1.73
N SER A 252 -9.51 3.39 2.00
CA SER A 252 -8.85 4.68 1.82
C SER A 252 -8.68 5.11 0.36
N LEU A 253 -8.89 4.20 -0.60
CA LEU A 253 -8.81 4.45 -2.04
C LEU A 253 -10.18 4.39 -2.72
N LYS A 254 -11.25 4.18 -1.95
CA LYS A 254 -12.62 4.17 -2.47
C LYS A 254 -13.16 5.58 -2.58
N GLY A 255 -13.85 5.85 -3.69
CA GLY A 255 -14.38 7.17 -4.01
C GLY A 255 -13.29 8.18 -4.37
N PHE A 256 -13.67 9.46 -4.43
CA PHE A 256 -12.74 10.53 -4.77
C PHE A 256 -12.26 11.24 -3.50
N ALA A 257 -10.94 11.38 -3.38
CA ALA A 257 -10.29 12.28 -2.44
C ALA A 257 -9.10 12.97 -3.16
N PRO A 258 -8.85 14.27 -2.93
CA PRO A 258 -7.71 14.96 -3.52
C PRO A 258 -6.38 14.33 -3.09
N VAL A 259 -5.41 14.26 -4.01
CA VAL A 259 -4.05 13.82 -3.70
C VAL A 259 -3.22 15.02 -3.23
N VAL A 260 -2.67 14.94 -2.01
CA VAL A 260 -1.82 16.00 -1.44
C VAL A 260 -0.35 15.69 -1.74
N ARG A 261 0.31 16.57 -2.50
CA ARG A 261 1.75 16.47 -2.82
C ARG A 261 2.51 17.59 -2.15
N GLY A 262 3.72 17.31 -1.70
CA GLY A 262 4.58 18.31 -1.09
C GLY A 262 6.03 17.86 -0.96
N ILE A 263 6.86 18.75 -0.39
CA ILE A 263 8.26 18.47 -0.08
C ILE A 263 8.48 18.82 1.39
N ALA A 264 8.97 17.87 2.17
CA ALA A 264 9.41 18.08 3.54
C ALA A 264 10.91 18.35 3.57
N LYS A 265 11.34 19.41 4.26
CA LYS A 265 12.78 19.76 4.34
C LYS A 265 13.52 18.91 5.36
N SER A 266 12.81 18.31 6.31
CA SER A 266 13.33 17.47 7.37
C SER A 266 12.36 16.33 7.67
N ASN A 267 12.61 15.55 8.73
CA ASN A 267 11.58 14.67 9.26
C ASN A 267 10.39 15.54 9.70
N ALA A 268 9.27 15.43 9.00
CA ALA A 268 8.13 16.32 9.17
C ALA A 268 6.87 15.56 9.56
N GLN A 269 6.03 16.23 10.35
CA GLN A 269 4.67 15.80 10.65
C GLN A 269 3.72 16.50 9.67
N ILE A 270 3.00 15.71 8.88
CA ILE A 270 1.97 16.19 7.97
C ILE A 270 0.61 16.03 8.65
N THR A 271 -0.13 17.12 8.78
CA THR A 271 -1.48 17.13 9.35
C THR A 271 -2.43 17.71 8.32
N ILE A 272 -3.49 16.97 8.00
CA ILE A 272 -4.52 17.41 7.06
C ILE A 272 -5.82 17.57 7.85
N LYS A 273 -6.39 18.77 7.76
CA LYS A 273 -7.64 19.13 8.42
C LYS A 273 -8.72 19.45 7.40
N GLN A 274 -9.96 19.14 7.75
CA GLN A 274 -11.13 19.54 6.99
C GLN A 274 -12.19 20.02 7.98
N ASN A 275 -12.80 21.18 7.70
CA ASN A 275 -13.78 21.81 8.60
C ASN A 275 -13.27 21.98 10.04
N GLY A 276 -11.97 22.23 10.21
CA GLY A 276 -11.29 22.39 11.51
C GLY A 276 -10.93 21.08 12.24
N TYR A 277 -11.38 19.92 11.76
CA TYR A 277 -11.05 18.62 12.34
C TYR A 277 -9.84 17.99 11.65
N THR A 278 -8.93 17.39 12.41
CA THR A 278 -7.82 16.61 11.84
C THR A 278 -8.36 15.30 11.30
N ILE A 279 -8.31 15.14 9.99
CA ILE A 279 -8.78 13.92 9.30
C ILE A 279 -7.63 12.97 8.98
N TYR A 280 -6.40 13.48 8.91
CA TYR A 280 -5.23 12.69 8.62
C TYR A 280 -3.99 13.28 9.31
N GLN A 281 -3.12 12.41 9.81
CA GLN A 281 -1.84 12.80 10.36
C GLN A 281 -0.83 11.67 10.11
N THR A 282 0.35 12.02 9.60
CA THR A 282 1.45 11.06 9.39
C THR A 282 2.81 11.74 9.55
N TYR A 283 3.87 10.94 9.64
CA TYR A 283 5.25 11.40 9.64
C TYR A 283 5.93 10.96 8.34
N VAL A 284 6.71 11.85 7.75
CA VAL A 284 7.46 11.58 6.51
C VAL A 284 8.95 11.89 6.70
N SER A 285 9.79 11.10 6.04
CA SER A 285 11.21 11.42 5.90
C SER A 285 11.43 12.65 5.02
N PRO A 286 12.60 13.30 5.08
CA PRO A 286 12.94 14.42 4.20
C PRO A 286 12.76 14.07 2.72
N GLY A 287 12.35 15.06 1.94
CA GLY A 287 12.13 14.95 0.50
C GLY A 287 10.64 14.99 0.12
N ALA A 288 10.37 14.62 -1.13
CA ALA A 288 9.02 14.62 -1.70
C ALA A 288 8.12 13.55 -1.07
N PHE A 289 6.86 13.91 -0.85
CA PHE A 289 5.81 13.01 -0.36
C PHE A 289 4.52 13.17 -1.15
N GLU A 290 3.71 12.10 -1.13
CA GLU A 290 2.38 12.05 -1.71
C GLU A 290 1.43 11.33 -0.76
N ILE A 291 0.36 12.02 -0.35
CA ILE A 291 -0.75 11.43 0.41
C ILE A 291 -1.92 11.23 -0.55
N SER A 292 -2.12 9.98 -0.96
CA SER A 292 -3.21 9.54 -1.85
C SER A 292 -4.20 8.58 -1.18
N ASP A 293 -4.07 8.38 0.14
CA ASP A 293 -4.89 7.47 0.95
C ASP A 293 -5.81 8.21 1.95
N LEU A 294 -6.29 9.39 1.55
CA LEU A 294 -7.32 10.11 2.29
C LEU A 294 -8.68 9.41 2.11
N TYR A 295 -9.39 9.13 3.20
CA TYR A 295 -10.77 8.66 3.12
C TYR A 295 -11.63 9.69 2.37
N SER A 296 -12.46 9.21 1.44
CA SER A 296 -13.44 10.06 0.79
C SER A 296 -14.48 10.52 1.82
N THR A 297 -14.50 11.82 2.11
CA THR A 297 -15.50 12.45 2.97
C THR A 297 -16.63 12.98 2.10
N SER A 298 -17.87 12.60 2.39
CA SER A 298 -19.05 13.14 1.70
C SER A 298 -19.28 14.64 1.97
N SER A 299 -18.61 15.20 2.98
CA SER A 299 -18.61 16.64 3.25
C SER A 299 -17.71 17.37 2.26
N SER A 300 -18.30 18.29 1.49
CA SER A 300 -17.55 19.32 0.79
C SER A 300 -16.82 20.22 1.81
N GLY A 301 -15.64 20.69 1.44
CA GLY A 301 -14.86 21.61 2.26
C GLY A 301 -13.38 21.58 1.87
N ASP A 302 -12.72 22.72 2.01
CA ASP A 302 -11.30 22.87 1.72
C ASP A 302 -10.46 22.02 2.69
N LEU A 303 -9.37 21.47 2.16
CA LEU A 303 -8.36 20.78 2.96
C LEU A 303 -7.31 21.79 3.39
N LEU A 304 -7.08 21.91 4.69
CA LEU A 304 -5.96 22.66 5.25
C LEU A 304 -4.82 21.69 5.51
N VAL A 305 -3.66 21.91 4.88
CA VAL A 305 -2.49 21.05 5.00
C VAL A 305 -1.42 21.76 5.81
N GLU A 306 -1.07 21.22 6.98
CA GLU A 306 -0.01 21.72 7.84
C GLU A 306 1.22 20.78 7.78
N ILE A 307 2.39 21.34 7.46
CA ILE A 307 3.68 20.65 7.45
C ILE A 307 4.51 21.21 8.60
N LYS A 308 4.67 20.42 9.66
CA LYS A 308 5.51 20.77 10.82
C LYS A 308 6.87 20.08 10.71
N GLU A 309 7.90 20.87 10.46
CA GLU A 309 9.29 20.42 10.34
C GLU A 309 9.92 20.10 11.71
N ALA A 310 11.02 19.36 11.73
CA ALA A 310 11.74 18.98 12.96
C ALA A 310 12.20 20.19 13.80
N ALA A 311 12.52 21.31 13.15
CA ALA A 311 12.89 22.57 13.81
C ALA A 311 11.70 23.31 14.45
N GLY A 312 10.48 22.81 14.26
CA GLY A 312 9.25 23.40 14.79
C GLY A 312 8.56 24.41 13.87
N SER A 313 9.16 24.78 12.72
CA SER A 313 8.50 25.63 11.72
C SER A 313 7.30 24.91 11.12
N VAL A 314 6.18 25.63 11.00
CA VAL A 314 4.94 25.11 10.42
C VAL A 314 4.62 25.88 9.15
N ASN A 315 4.44 25.18 8.04
CA ASN A 315 3.90 25.73 6.80
C ASN A 315 2.47 25.25 6.64
N SER A 316 1.54 26.15 6.34
CA SER A 316 0.12 25.83 6.13
C SER A 316 -0.29 26.22 4.72
N TYR A 317 -1.06 25.36 4.06
CA TYR A 317 -1.59 25.54 2.71
C TYR A 317 -3.09 25.28 2.68
#